data_AF-M7DB59-F1
#
_entry.id   AF-M7DB59-F1
#
_cell.length_a   1.000
_cell.length_b   1.000
_cell.length_c   1.000
_cell.angle_alpha   90.00
_cell.angle_beta   90.00
_cell.angle_gamma   90.00
#
_symmetry.space_group_name_H-M   'P 1'
#
loop_
_entity.id
_entity.type
_entity.pdbx_description
1 polymer ?
#
loop_
_entity_poly.entity_id
_entity_poly.type
_entity_poly.pdbx_seq_one_letter_code
_entity_poly.pdbx_strand_id
1 'polypeptide(L)'
;MAVGGSGVKGPLAGAVVNLYQVDLSRADLRGAKIDTGETGADAGIQNLQIPSNASGLVLLEFVVDADTVDLTTGAKPLFSELDTVVDVQRLLNGDPAYASPLTTMAVRLAARKADSGSPYAGDGNGSISPAEFSTALTVAQGQVKSTFGFGLTNATDIFTTPPLITNTTTGAASQTEVAAYRQAIEAVAAIAKAVSDSGGGNTAEAAFDALTEDLSDGVIDGRSDQGDIAALTPVSASLAATVTQDVTSLKIPGTDMTVGDIEMVLANETQDTGATADTTDLASGGVSVDPEPAAVMADADDDGVADAQDAFPNDPTETADSDLDGVGDNADAFPQDPTEVADSDGDGTGDNADAFPQGPTETADTDGDGVGDNADAFPQDPNSSADTDQDGIADSVDNCVSVANPDQTDSDGNGVGDACESGTPTLYWNDQTTTWDNANWGQ
;
A
#
# COMPACT_ATOMS: atom_id res chain seq x y z
N MET A 1 -28.51 15.26 7.54
CA MET A 1 -28.56 13.80 7.70
C MET A 1 -28.05 13.52 9.09
N ALA A 2 -28.74 12.67 9.85
CA ALA A 2 -28.30 12.34 11.21
C ALA A 2 -27.00 11.56 11.15
N VAL A 3 -26.02 11.95 11.95
CA VAL A 3 -24.76 11.24 12.11
C VAL A 3 -24.92 10.27 13.28
N GLY A 4 -24.70 8.99 13.03
CA GLY A 4 -24.67 7.94 14.06
C GLY A 4 -23.23 7.53 14.38
N GLY A 5 -23.02 6.79 15.47
CA GLY A 5 -21.68 6.44 15.91
C GLY A 5 -21.51 6.41 17.42
N SER A 6 -20.25 6.28 17.88
CA SER A 6 -19.88 6.37 19.29
C SER A 6 -18.39 6.67 19.46
N GLY A 7 -18.02 7.29 20.58
CA GLY A 7 -16.63 7.36 21.06
C GLY A 7 -16.37 6.15 21.95
N VAL A 8 -15.29 5.43 21.72
CA VAL A 8 -15.02 4.12 22.33
C VAL A 8 -13.57 4.06 22.81
N LYS A 9 -13.39 4.41 24.09
CA LYS A 9 -12.34 3.78 24.92
C LYS A 9 -13.00 2.66 25.70
N GLY A 10 -13.97 2.99 26.54
CA GLY A 10 -15.27 2.30 26.59
C GLY A 10 -16.33 3.17 25.93
N PRO A 11 -17.56 2.69 25.68
CA PRO A 11 -18.61 3.51 25.10
C PRO A 11 -18.82 4.78 25.94
N LEU A 12 -18.62 5.93 25.33
CA LEU A 12 -18.71 7.22 26.01
C LEU A 12 -20.16 7.70 26.02
N ALA A 13 -20.81 7.72 27.18
CA ALA A 13 -22.13 8.29 27.38
C ALA A 13 -22.03 9.74 27.89
N GLY A 14 -22.80 10.66 27.32
CA GLY A 14 -22.79 12.08 27.72
C GLY A 14 -21.55 12.86 27.27
N ALA A 15 -20.85 12.42 26.22
CA ALA A 15 -19.75 13.17 25.61
C ALA A 15 -20.28 14.23 24.66
N VAL A 16 -19.62 15.38 24.56
CA VAL A 16 -19.91 16.37 23.51
C VAL A 16 -19.27 15.92 22.21
N VAL A 17 -20.02 15.94 21.11
CA VAL A 17 -19.53 15.52 19.80
C VAL A 17 -19.49 16.72 18.86
N ASN A 18 -18.31 17.13 18.43
CA ASN A 18 -18.16 18.20 17.45
C ASN A 18 -17.81 17.63 16.08
N LEU A 19 -18.47 18.15 15.05
CA LEU A 19 -18.19 17.82 13.66
C LEU A 19 -17.52 19.02 12.98
N TYR A 20 -16.32 18.85 12.46
CA TYR A 20 -15.59 19.89 11.73
C TYR A 20 -15.34 19.48 10.28
N GLN A 21 -15.32 20.46 9.39
CA GLN A 21 -14.61 20.31 8.14
C GLN A 21 -13.12 20.14 8.44
N VAL A 22 -12.46 19.16 7.80
CA VAL A 22 -11.01 19.00 7.93
C VAL A 22 -10.28 20.20 7.31
N ASP A 23 -9.36 20.80 8.06
CA ASP A 23 -8.45 21.85 7.61
C ASP A 23 -6.99 21.40 7.74
N LEU A 24 -6.43 20.97 6.60
CA LEU A 24 -5.08 20.41 6.49
C LEU A 24 -3.96 21.44 6.71
N SER A 25 -4.30 22.74 6.84
CA SER A 25 -3.32 23.78 7.20
C SER A 25 -3.07 23.87 8.71
N ARG A 26 -3.84 23.12 9.51
CA ARG A 26 -3.79 23.14 10.97
C ARG A 26 -3.38 21.80 11.53
N ALA A 27 -2.50 21.81 12.53
CA ALA A 27 -2.05 20.60 13.22
C ALA A 27 -3.18 19.83 13.93
N ASP A 28 -4.25 20.53 14.35
CA ASP A 28 -5.43 19.92 14.98
C ASP A 28 -6.49 19.46 13.96
N LEU A 29 -6.28 19.73 12.66
CA LEU A 29 -7.22 19.48 11.56
C LEU A 29 -8.59 20.18 11.70
N ARG A 30 -8.80 21.01 12.73
CA ARG A 30 -10.10 21.62 13.04
C ARG A 30 -10.34 22.84 12.17
N GLY A 31 -11.08 22.64 11.08
CA GLY A 31 -11.57 23.72 10.24
C GLY A 31 -12.86 24.36 10.76
N ALA A 32 -13.74 24.73 9.83
CA ALA A 32 -15.05 25.26 10.19
C ALA A 32 -15.90 24.20 10.89
N LYS A 33 -16.41 24.51 12.08
CA LYS A 33 -17.36 23.64 12.78
C LYS A 33 -18.67 23.57 12.01
N ILE A 34 -19.08 22.36 11.65
CA ILE A 34 -20.30 22.06 10.91
C ILE A 34 -21.49 22.00 11.87
N ASP A 35 -21.36 21.20 12.94
CA ASP A 35 -22.41 21.01 13.93
C ASP A 35 -21.85 20.50 15.26
N THR A 36 -22.67 20.51 16.31
CA THR A 36 -22.36 19.93 17.62
C THR A 36 -23.55 19.11 18.11
N GLY A 37 -23.28 17.89 18.55
CA GLY A 37 -24.23 16.99 19.21
C GLY A 37 -23.64 16.44 20.50
N GLU A 38 -24.16 15.32 20.95
CA GLU A 38 -23.74 14.64 22.18
C GLU A 38 -23.93 13.12 22.04
N THR A 39 -23.34 12.33 22.93
CA THR A 39 -23.70 10.92 23.05
C THR A 39 -24.76 10.71 24.12
N GLY A 40 -25.71 9.82 23.84
CA GLY A 40 -26.79 9.46 24.75
C GLY A 40 -26.36 8.58 25.92
N ALA A 41 -27.34 8.14 26.71
CA ALA A 41 -27.13 7.17 27.79
C ALA A 41 -26.67 5.79 27.28
N ASP A 42 -26.97 5.48 26.02
CA ASP A 42 -26.52 4.30 25.27
C ASP A 42 -25.19 4.52 24.54
N ALA A 43 -24.51 5.65 24.81
CA ALA A 43 -23.28 6.09 24.15
C ALA A 43 -23.39 6.32 22.62
N GLY A 44 -24.58 6.27 22.04
CA GLY A 44 -24.80 6.59 20.63
C GLY A 44 -24.85 8.09 20.37
N ILE A 45 -24.31 8.57 19.24
CA ILE A 45 -24.41 9.98 18.83
C ILE A 45 -25.89 10.38 18.67
N GLN A 46 -26.23 11.54 19.22
CA GLN A 46 -27.54 12.19 19.14
C GLN A 46 -27.37 13.67 18.75
N ASN A 47 -28.41 14.22 18.13
CA ASN A 47 -28.51 15.65 17.81
C ASN A 47 -27.39 16.22 16.92
N LEU A 48 -26.61 15.38 16.23
CA LEU A 48 -25.57 15.80 15.29
C LEU A 48 -26.05 15.60 13.84
N GLN A 49 -25.87 16.62 12.99
CA GLN A 49 -26.27 16.60 11.59
C GLN A 49 -25.12 16.95 10.66
N ILE A 50 -25.09 16.29 9.50
CA ILE A 50 -24.26 16.68 8.36
C ILE A 50 -25.11 17.24 7.21
N PRO A 51 -24.73 18.38 6.59
CA PRO A 51 -25.41 18.92 5.42
C PRO A 51 -25.33 17.97 4.22
N SER A 52 -26.41 17.85 3.45
CA SER A 52 -26.46 16.96 2.27
C SER A 52 -25.53 17.37 1.13
N ASN A 53 -24.98 18.57 1.17
CA ASN A 53 -24.03 19.12 0.20
C ASN A 53 -22.59 19.15 0.72
N ALA A 54 -22.30 18.58 1.90
CA ALA A 54 -20.95 18.43 2.39
C ALA A 54 -20.18 17.41 1.52
N SER A 55 -18.85 17.48 1.52
CA SER A 55 -17.98 16.61 0.72
C SER A 55 -16.59 16.50 1.34
N GLY A 56 -15.82 15.50 0.92
CA GLY A 56 -14.48 15.24 1.40
C GLY A 56 -14.48 14.58 2.78
N LEU A 57 -13.44 14.83 3.55
CA LEU A 57 -13.29 14.30 4.90
C LEU A 57 -13.81 15.30 5.95
N VAL A 58 -14.41 14.76 7.00
CA VAL A 58 -14.81 15.48 8.21
C VAL A 58 -14.15 14.86 9.44
N LEU A 59 -13.82 15.71 10.41
CA LEU A 59 -13.28 15.31 11.71
C LEU A 59 -14.44 15.24 12.71
N LEU A 60 -14.59 14.08 13.36
CA LEU A 60 -15.42 13.93 14.55
C LEU A 60 -14.53 13.95 15.78
N GLU A 61 -14.80 14.87 16.68
CA GLU A 61 -14.13 15.04 17.97
C GLU A 61 -15.14 14.72 19.08
N PHE A 62 -14.81 13.73 19.93
CA PHE A 62 -15.57 13.41 21.13
C PHE A 62 -14.85 14.00 22.35
N VAL A 63 -15.47 14.98 23.00
CA VAL A 63 -14.91 15.70 24.15
C VAL A 63 -15.55 15.21 25.43
N VAL A 64 -14.72 14.82 26.39
CA VAL A 64 -15.12 14.39 27.73
C VAL A 64 -15.24 15.58 28.65
N ASP A 65 -16.44 15.79 29.21
CA ASP A 65 -16.71 16.85 30.16
C ASP A 65 -16.90 16.32 31.60
N ALA A 66 -17.71 17.01 32.40
CA ALA A 66 -17.99 16.62 33.78
C ALA A 66 -19.10 15.55 33.90
N ASP A 67 -19.96 15.44 32.89
CA ASP A 67 -21.13 14.55 32.85
C ASP A 67 -20.84 13.28 32.02
N THR A 68 -19.75 13.28 31.24
CA THR A 68 -19.34 12.11 30.45
C THR A 68 -18.89 10.93 31.32
N VAL A 69 -19.41 9.74 30.99
CA VAL A 69 -19.12 8.47 31.66
C VAL A 69 -18.68 7.42 30.62
N ASP A 70 -17.64 6.67 30.95
CA ASP A 70 -17.28 5.45 30.24
C ASP A 70 -18.17 4.31 30.78
N LEU A 71 -19.04 3.75 29.93
CA LEU A 71 -20.02 2.73 30.34
C LEU A 71 -19.37 1.44 30.87
N THR A 72 -18.18 1.08 30.38
CA THR A 72 -17.42 -0.09 30.84
C THR A 72 -17.01 0.05 32.30
N THR A 73 -16.63 1.27 32.70
CA THR A 73 -16.08 1.54 34.04
C THR A 73 -17.09 2.15 35.01
N GLY A 74 -18.16 2.76 34.48
CA GLY A 74 -19.08 3.61 35.25
C GLY A 74 -18.42 4.87 35.83
N ALA A 75 -17.24 5.23 35.35
CA ALA A 75 -16.43 6.35 35.83
C ALA A 75 -16.09 7.34 34.71
N LYS A 76 -15.38 8.42 35.07
CA LYS A 76 -14.89 9.37 34.08
C LYS A 76 -13.92 8.65 33.11
N PRO A 77 -14.05 8.86 31.79
CA PRO A 77 -13.15 8.27 30.80
C PRO A 77 -11.68 8.62 31.05
N LEU A 78 -10.78 7.73 30.64
CA LEU A 78 -9.34 7.90 30.81
C LEU A 78 -8.77 9.03 29.95
N PHE A 79 -9.25 9.15 28.71
CA PHE A 79 -8.84 10.16 27.73
C PHE A 79 -9.88 11.27 27.68
N SER A 80 -9.42 12.51 27.59
CA SER A 80 -10.26 13.70 27.53
C SER A 80 -10.87 13.95 26.15
N GLU A 81 -10.26 13.37 25.12
CA GLU A 81 -10.66 13.56 23.72
C GLU A 81 -10.42 12.27 22.92
N LEU A 82 -11.33 11.94 22.01
CA LEU A 82 -11.12 10.92 20.98
C LEU A 82 -11.47 11.50 19.60
N ASP A 83 -10.60 11.25 18.64
CA ASP A 83 -10.70 11.78 17.27
C ASP A 83 -10.87 10.66 16.25
N THR A 84 -11.65 10.94 15.20
CA THR A 84 -11.73 10.10 14.00
C THR A 84 -12.03 10.96 12.78
N VAL A 85 -11.60 10.49 11.61
CA VAL A 85 -11.89 11.14 10.33
C VAL A 85 -12.77 10.21 9.50
N VAL A 86 -13.78 10.79 8.84
CA VAL A 86 -14.77 10.02 8.08
C VAL A 86 -15.02 10.70 6.74
N ASP A 87 -15.13 9.90 5.67
CA ASP A 87 -15.63 10.38 4.39
C ASP A 87 -17.11 10.76 4.50
N VAL A 88 -17.45 11.97 4.05
CA VAL A 88 -18.82 12.48 4.13
C VAL A 88 -19.84 11.56 3.46
N GLN A 89 -19.49 10.88 2.36
CA GLN A 89 -20.41 9.96 1.68
C GLN A 89 -20.84 8.80 2.60
N ARG A 90 -19.95 8.29 3.45
CA ARG A 90 -20.31 7.27 4.45
C ARG A 90 -21.38 7.77 5.41
N LEU A 91 -21.19 8.98 5.96
CA LEU A 91 -22.17 9.61 6.85
C LEU A 91 -23.50 9.90 6.15
N LEU A 92 -23.46 10.31 4.87
CA LEU A 92 -24.67 10.52 4.07
C LEU A 92 -25.41 9.22 3.75
N ASN A 93 -24.69 8.09 3.65
CA ASN A 93 -25.27 6.75 3.50
C ASN A 93 -25.83 6.19 4.82
N GLY A 94 -25.55 6.86 5.94
CA GLY A 94 -26.00 6.43 7.27
C GLY A 94 -25.05 5.47 7.97
N ASP A 95 -23.82 5.32 7.47
CA ASP A 95 -22.80 4.51 8.13
C ASP A 95 -22.40 5.17 9.46
N PRO A 96 -22.27 4.40 10.55
CA PRO A 96 -21.84 4.94 11.83
C PRO A 96 -20.35 5.32 11.81
N ALA A 97 -20.00 6.32 12.60
CA ALA A 97 -18.62 6.75 12.82
C ALA A 97 -18.14 6.39 14.23
N TYR A 98 -16.93 5.84 14.35
CA TYR A 98 -16.35 5.48 15.63
C TYR A 98 -15.03 6.20 15.84
N ALA A 99 -14.87 6.80 17.02
CA ALA A 99 -13.59 7.32 17.48
C ALA A 99 -13.06 6.42 18.60
N SER A 100 -11.79 6.05 18.54
CA SER A 100 -11.11 5.22 19.51
C SER A 100 -9.70 5.75 19.75
N PRO A 101 -8.98 5.28 20.78
CA PRO A 101 -7.55 5.56 20.93
C PRO A 101 -6.77 5.25 19.65
N LEU A 102 -7.08 4.14 18.94
CA LEU A 102 -6.39 3.76 17.71
C LEU A 102 -6.68 4.74 16.56
N THR A 103 -7.94 5.14 16.33
CA THR A 103 -8.24 6.16 15.30
C THR A 103 -7.61 7.50 15.66
N THR A 104 -7.58 7.84 16.95
CA THR A 104 -6.97 9.08 17.45
C THR A 104 -5.46 9.08 17.17
N MET A 105 -4.77 7.97 17.43
CA MET A 105 -3.35 7.81 17.08
C MET A 105 -3.14 7.97 15.57
N ALA A 106 -3.90 7.24 14.75
CA ALA A 106 -3.74 7.25 13.30
C ALA A 106 -4.02 8.64 12.69
N VAL A 107 -5.07 9.33 13.13
CA VAL A 107 -5.38 10.70 12.67
C VAL A 107 -4.27 11.68 13.04
N ARG A 108 -3.78 11.61 14.28
CA ARG A 108 -2.70 12.50 14.75
C ARG A 108 -1.38 12.20 14.06
N LEU A 109 -1.09 10.94 13.80
CA LEU A 109 0.09 10.49 13.08
C LEU A 109 0.04 10.96 11.62
N ALA A 110 -1.06 10.71 10.91
CA ALA A 110 -1.29 11.21 9.56
C ALA A 110 -1.18 12.75 9.48
N ALA A 111 -1.77 13.49 10.43
CA ALA A 111 -1.67 14.94 10.48
C ALA A 111 -0.23 15.46 10.62
N ARG A 112 0.64 14.70 11.31
CA ARG A 112 2.06 15.05 11.47
C ARG A 112 2.89 14.68 10.25
N LYS A 113 2.59 13.55 9.61
CA LYS A 113 3.47 12.90 8.63
C LYS A 113 3.00 13.00 7.18
N ALA A 114 1.81 13.52 6.90
CA ALA A 114 1.28 13.55 5.53
C ALA A 114 2.13 14.31 4.51
N ASP A 115 2.91 15.30 4.93
CA ASP A 115 3.86 16.03 4.06
C ASP A 115 5.25 15.35 4.00
N SER A 116 5.47 14.28 4.76
CA SER A 116 6.75 13.56 4.78
C SER A 116 6.82 12.51 3.67
N GLY A 117 8.03 12.18 3.20
CA GLY A 117 8.28 11.16 2.18
C GLY A 117 7.94 9.74 2.65
N SER A 118 8.71 8.74 2.23
CA SER A 118 8.46 7.35 2.65
C SER A 118 8.38 7.21 4.19
N PRO A 119 7.39 6.49 4.74
CA PRO A 119 6.36 5.69 4.04
C PRO A 119 5.11 6.48 3.61
N TYR A 120 4.98 7.75 3.96
CA TYR A 120 3.74 8.55 3.80
C TYR A 120 3.50 9.14 2.39
N ALA A 121 4.50 9.06 1.51
CA ALA A 121 4.45 9.53 0.12
C ALA A 121 4.05 11.01 -0.07
N GLY A 122 4.31 11.86 0.94
CA GLY A 122 4.22 13.31 0.85
C GLY A 122 5.37 13.91 0.06
N ASP A 123 5.14 15.09 -0.52
CA ASP A 123 6.11 15.74 -1.41
C ASP A 123 7.11 16.69 -0.70
N GLY A 124 6.94 16.91 0.61
CA GLY A 124 7.80 17.76 1.43
C GLY A 124 7.74 19.25 1.09
N ASN A 125 6.63 19.71 0.50
CA ASN A 125 6.47 21.11 0.11
C ASN A 125 6.08 22.05 1.27
N GLY A 126 5.81 21.50 2.47
CA GLY A 126 5.41 22.23 3.66
C GLY A 126 3.90 22.46 3.78
N SER A 127 3.08 21.81 2.96
CA SER A 127 1.63 21.90 2.98
C SER A 127 0.97 20.59 2.59
N ILE A 128 -0.03 20.18 3.36
CA ILE A 128 -0.70 18.89 3.17
C ILE A 128 -1.88 19.05 2.20
N SER A 129 -1.83 18.33 1.08
CA SER A 129 -2.95 18.18 0.15
C SER A 129 -3.93 17.08 0.59
N PRO A 130 -5.18 17.08 0.09
CA PRO A 130 -6.13 16.00 0.39
C PRO A 130 -5.66 14.61 -0.06
N ALA A 131 -4.87 14.52 -1.12
CA ALA A 131 -4.33 13.24 -1.60
C ALA A 131 -3.27 12.71 -0.64
N GLU A 132 -2.32 13.56 -0.24
CA GLU A 132 -1.29 13.23 0.75
C GLU A 132 -1.91 12.81 2.08
N PHE A 133 -2.90 13.56 2.58
CA PHE A 133 -3.56 13.20 3.82
C PHE A 133 -4.32 11.87 3.73
N SER A 134 -4.93 11.58 2.58
CA SER A 134 -5.62 10.30 2.37
C SER A 134 -4.64 9.13 2.35
N THR A 135 -3.50 9.26 1.66
CA THR A 135 -2.44 8.25 1.68
C THR A 135 -1.91 8.09 3.09
N ALA A 136 -1.61 9.20 3.76
CA ALA A 136 -1.07 9.20 5.11
C ALA A 136 -2.00 8.56 6.15
N LEU A 137 -3.33 8.66 5.99
CA LEU A 137 -4.29 7.95 6.83
C LEU A 137 -4.19 6.42 6.67
N THR A 138 -3.99 5.94 5.44
CA THR A 138 -3.78 4.51 5.17
C THR A 138 -2.49 4.02 5.83
N VAL A 139 -1.38 4.73 5.61
CA VAL A 139 -0.07 4.39 6.20
C VAL A 139 -0.12 4.46 7.73
N ALA A 140 -0.67 5.54 8.29
CA ALA A 140 -0.78 5.72 9.73
C ALA A 140 -1.65 4.63 10.39
N GLN A 141 -2.74 4.20 9.74
CA GLN A 141 -3.51 3.06 10.19
C GLN A 141 -2.65 1.78 10.21
N GLY A 142 -1.89 1.53 9.14
CA GLY A 142 -0.95 0.42 9.06
C GLY A 142 0.01 0.40 10.26
N GLN A 143 0.77 1.48 10.43
CA GLN A 143 1.75 1.62 11.53
C GLN A 143 1.12 1.48 12.92
N VAL A 144 -0.07 2.06 13.12
CA VAL A 144 -0.79 1.95 14.40
C VAL A 144 -1.25 0.51 14.65
N LYS A 145 -1.71 -0.22 13.62
CA LYS A 145 -2.13 -1.63 13.76
C LYS A 145 -0.94 -2.56 14.00
N SER A 146 0.15 -2.42 13.27
CA SER A 146 1.33 -3.29 13.48
C SER A 146 2.01 -3.03 14.81
N THR A 147 2.03 -1.77 15.26
CA THR A 147 2.66 -1.41 16.54
C THR A 147 1.72 -1.66 17.73
N PHE A 148 0.51 -1.11 17.70
CA PHE A 148 -0.43 -1.05 18.82
C PHE A 148 -1.79 -1.69 18.52
N GLY A 149 -1.90 -2.45 17.43
CA GLY A 149 -3.10 -3.22 17.11
C GLY A 149 -3.15 -4.59 17.79
N PHE A 150 -2.06 -5.04 18.43
CA PHE A 150 -2.04 -6.28 19.22
C PHE A 150 -2.56 -7.51 18.44
N GLY A 151 -2.10 -7.67 17.20
CA GLY A 151 -2.50 -8.77 16.31
C GLY A 151 -3.73 -8.49 15.44
N LEU A 152 -4.18 -7.23 15.37
CA LEU A 152 -5.18 -6.81 14.39
C LEU A 152 -4.67 -7.05 12.96
N THR A 153 -5.44 -7.82 12.20
CA THR A 153 -5.09 -8.17 10.81
C THR A 153 -5.29 -7.00 9.84
N ASN A 154 -4.74 -7.13 8.64
CA ASN A 154 -5.03 -6.24 7.51
C ASN A 154 -6.50 -6.15 7.09
N ALA A 155 -7.32 -7.14 7.44
CA ALA A 155 -8.77 -7.10 7.17
C ALA A 155 -9.51 -6.08 8.05
N THR A 156 -8.96 -5.71 9.21
CA THR A 156 -9.57 -4.72 10.11
C THR A 156 -9.16 -3.31 9.70
N ASP A 157 -10.16 -2.50 9.37
CA ASP A 157 -10.01 -1.07 9.13
C ASP A 157 -10.53 -0.33 10.37
N ILE A 158 -9.64 0.36 11.09
CA ILE A 158 -9.97 0.98 12.37
C ILE A 158 -10.97 2.14 12.22
N PHE A 159 -11.14 2.68 11.02
CA PHE A 159 -12.08 3.76 10.71
C PHE A 159 -13.46 3.25 10.26
N THR A 160 -13.58 1.98 9.88
CA THR A 160 -14.83 1.41 9.35
C THR A 160 -15.36 0.24 10.18
N THR A 161 -14.51 -0.60 10.75
CA THR A 161 -14.89 -1.71 11.61
C THR A 161 -15.49 -1.18 12.92
N PRO A 162 -16.71 -1.58 13.30
CA PRO A 162 -17.30 -1.20 14.58
C PRO A 162 -16.50 -1.79 15.76
N PRO A 163 -16.08 -0.99 16.76
CA PRO A 163 -15.44 -1.51 17.97
C PRO A 163 -16.45 -2.01 19.01
N LEU A 164 -17.73 -2.13 18.65
CA LEU A 164 -18.83 -2.54 19.55
C LEU A 164 -19.68 -3.59 18.88
N ILE A 165 -20.29 -4.46 19.69
CA ILE A 165 -21.34 -5.36 19.20
C ILE A 165 -22.56 -4.51 18.85
N THR A 166 -22.96 -4.55 17.60
CA THR A 166 -24.12 -3.81 17.08
C THR A 166 -25.20 -4.79 16.62
N ASN A 167 -26.37 -4.28 16.28
CA ASN A 167 -27.44 -5.10 15.68
C ASN A 167 -27.06 -5.71 14.31
N THR A 168 -25.97 -5.26 13.69
CA THR A 168 -25.43 -5.84 12.44
C THR A 168 -24.31 -6.84 12.67
N THR A 169 -23.83 -7.01 13.91
CA THR A 169 -22.83 -8.03 14.26
C THR A 169 -23.53 -9.39 14.39
N THR A 170 -23.33 -10.27 13.42
CA THR A 170 -24.04 -11.56 13.34
C THR A 170 -23.08 -12.75 13.38
N GLY A 171 -23.14 -13.51 14.49
CA GLY A 171 -22.41 -14.76 14.67
C GLY A 171 -20.93 -14.60 15.03
N ALA A 172 -20.33 -15.71 15.50
CA ALA A 172 -19.00 -15.77 16.09
C ALA A 172 -17.91 -15.05 15.27
N ALA A 173 -17.83 -15.23 13.95
CA ALA A 173 -16.75 -14.62 13.14
C ALA A 173 -16.73 -13.08 13.22
N SER A 174 -17.89 -12.43 13.05
CA SER A 174 -17.98 -10.97 13.19
C SER A 174 -17.78 -10.50 14.63
N GLN A 175 -18.14 -11.34 15.62
CA GLN A 175 -17.89 -11.04 17.03
C GLN A 175 -16.41 -11.16 17.38
N THR A 176 -15.67 -12.09 16.78
CA THR A 176 -14.21 -12.22 16.93
C THR A 176 -13.50 -10.98 16.39
N GLU A 177 -13.90 -10.45 15.24
CA GLU A 177 -13.32 -9.22 14.70
C GLU A 177 -13.56 -8.02 15.63
N VAL A 178 -14.80 -7.84 16.10
CA VAL A 178 -15.15 -6.79 17.07
C VAL A 178 -14.39 -6.98 18.39
N ALA A 179 -14.25 -8.22 18.87
CA ALA A 179 -13.52 -8.54 20.09
C ALA A 179 -12.04 -8.20 19.97
N ALA A 180 -11.40 -8.55 18.85
CA ALA A 180 -9.99 -8.23 18.61
C ALA A 180 -9.78 -6.70 18.58
N TYR A 181 -10.64 -5.97 17.86
CA TYR A 181 -10.52 -4.51 17.80
C TYR A 181 -10.78 -3.84 19.15
N ARG A 182 -11.82 -4.26 19.87
CA ARG A 182 -12.11 -3.77 21.21
C ARG A 182 -10.97 -4.08 22.20
N GLN A 183 -10.35 -5.25 22.07
CA GLN A 183 -9.22 -5.67 22.91
C GLN A 183 -8.01 -4.76 22.67
N ALA A 184 -7.67 -4.49 21.41
CA ALA A 184 -6.59 -3.57 21.06
C ALA A 184 -6.83 -2.17 21.63
N ILE A 185 -8.07 -1.66 21.57
CA ILE A 185 -8.45 -0.36 22.17
C ILE A 185 -8.14 -0.32 23.67
N GLU A 186 -8.53 -1.34 24.45
CA GLU A 186 -8.24 -1.37 25.88
C GLU A 186 -6.77 -1.67 26.18
N ALA A 187 -6.10 -2.45 25.34
CA ALA A 187 -4.66 -2.70 25.45
C ALA A 187 -3.87 -1.39 25.32
N VAL A 188 -4.18 -0.53 24.34
CA VAL A 188 -3.58 0.81 24.23
C VAL A 188 -3.81 1.64 25.50
N ALA A 189 -5.04 1.66 26.02
CA ALA A 189 -5.36 2.39 27.25
C ALA A 189 -4.59 1.86 28.46
N ALA A 190 -4.47 0.54 28.59
CA ALA A 190 -3.74 -0.13 29.65
C ALA A 190 -2.22 0.12 29.55
N ILE A 191 -1.64 0.09 28.34
CA ILE A 191 -0.23 0.41 28.09
C ILE A 191 0.05 1.87 28.42
N ALA A 192 -0.76 2.82 27.94
CA ALA A 192 -0.59 4.23 28.26
C ALA A 192 -0.63 4.47 29.79
N LYS A 193 -1.52 3.77 30.50
CA LYS A 193 -1.56 3.79 31.96
C LYS A 193 -0.31 3.19 32.61
N ALA A 194 0.19 2.06 32.10
CA ALA A 194 1.39 1.40 32.61
C ALA A 194 2.66 2.25 32.40
N VAL A 195 2.78 2.90 31.25
CA VAL A 195 3.87 3.86 30.96
C VAL A 195 3.80 5.04 31.93
N SER A 196 2.62 5.63 32.13
CA SER A 196 2.43 6.72 33.11
C SER A 196 2.75 6.30 34.54
N ASP A 197 2.33 5.11 34.97
CA ASP A 197 2.63 4.57 36.31
C ASP A 197 4.13 4.34 36.53
N SER A 198 4.87 4.09 35.44
CA SER A 198 6.33 3.96 35.43
C SER A 198 7.05 5.31 35.38
N GLY A 199 6.31 6.42 35.28
CA GLY A 199 6.83 7.78 35.22
C GLY A 199 6.96 8.37 33.81
N GLY A 200 6.48 7.65 32.78
CA GLY A 200 6.41 8.13 31.40
C GLY A 200 5.17 9.00 31.20
N GLY A 201 5.31 10.31 31.33
CA GLY A 201 4.18 11.24 31.30
C GLY A 201 3.42 11.33 32.64
N ASN A 202 2.89 12.52 32.95
CA ASN A 202 2.23 12.80 34.23
C ASN A 202 0.82 12.21 34.35
N THR A 203 0.23 11.78 33.23
CA THR A 203 -1.09 11.15 33.13
C THR A 203 -1.04 10.07 32.04
N ALA A 204 -2.00 9.15 32.05
CA ALA A 204 -2.14 8.16 30.96
C ALA A 204 -2.35 8.84 29.60
N GLU A 205 -3.07 9.96 29.56
CA GLU A 205 -3.25 10.73 28.33
C GLU A 205 -1.94 11.37 27.85
N ALA A 206 -1.13 11.93 28.75
CA ALA A 206 0.19 12.44 28.39
C ALA A 206 1.14 11.32 27.93
N ALA A 207 1.01 10.11 28.48
CA ALA A 207 1.75 8.93 28.03
C ALA A 207 1.29 8.47 26.64
N PHE A 208 -0.02 8.43 26.40
CA PHE A 208 -0.61 8.12 25.10
C PHE A 208 -0.18 9.11 24.01
N ASP A 209 -0.25 10.41 24.29
CA ASP A 209 0.20 11.46 23.37
C ASP A 209 1.70 11.29 23.06
N ALA A 210 2.51 10.98 24.06
CA ALA A 210 3.94 10.76 23.90
C ALA A 210 4.25 9.49 23.09
N LEU A 211 3.51 8.39 23.29
CA LEU A 211 3.64 7.17 22.46
C LEU A 211 3.20 7.41 21.01
N THR A 212 2.22 8.29 20.80
CA THR A 212 1.79 8.69 19.44
C THR A 212 2.86 9.54 18.76
N GLU A 213 3.57 10.38 19.52
CA GLU A 213 4.72 11.13 19.02
C GLU A 213 5.93 10.21 18.77
N ASP A 214 6.14 9.21 19.63
CA ASP A 214 7.21 8.19 19.49
C ASP A 214 7.05 7.43 18.18
N LEU A 215 5.84 6.90 17.94
CA LEU A 215 5.51 6.19 16.69
C LEU A 215 5.72 7.01 15.40
N SER A 216 5.89 8.34 15.49
CA SER A 216 6.03 9.19 14.30
C SER A 216 7.31 8.96 13.50
N ASP A 217 8.34 8.37 14.10
CA ASP A 217 9.57 7.96 13.39
C ASP A 217 9.57 6.47 13.02
N GLY A 218 8.46 5.76 13.29
CA GLY A 218 8.30 4.33 13.01
C GLY A 218 8.92 3.41 14.06
N VAL A 219 9.45 3.93 15.18
CA VAL A 219 10.10 3.13 16.22
C VAL A 219 9.60 3.56 17.60
N ILE A 220 9.41 2.60 18.51
CA ILE A 220 9.08 2.87 19.91
C ILE A 220 10.36 2.82 20.75
N ASP A 221 11.09 3.94 20.81
CA ASP A 221 12.36 4.05 21.56
C ASP A 221 12.43 5.26 22.51
N GLY A 222 11.34 6.03 22.61
CA GLY A 222 11.22 7.25 23.39
C GLY A 222 11.71 8.51 22.65
N ARG A 223 11.77 8.47 21.33
CA ARG A 223 12.19 9.57 20.46
C ARG A 223 11.20 9.77 19.31
N SER A 224 11.27 10.94 18.71
CA SER A 224 10.63 11.22 17.44
C SER A 224 11.67 11.68 16.43
N ASP A 225 11.22 12.03 15.22
CA ASP A 225 12.02 12.73 14.23
C ASP A 225 12.72 14.00 14.77
N GLN A 226 12.23 14.56 15.88
CA GLN A 226 12.74 15.77 16.52
C GLN A 226 13.69 15.49 17.70
N GLY A 227 13.91 14.23 18.06
CA GLY A 227 14.79 13.79 19.15
C GLY A 227 14.03 13.23 20.37
N ASP A 228 14.68 13.25 21.54
CA ASP A 228 14.14 12.64 22.77
C ASP A 228 12.79 13.27 23.20
N ILE A 229 11.80 12.43 23.47
CA ILE A 229 10.49 12.85 23.96
C ILE A 229 10.58 13.02 25.48
N ALA A 230 10.42 14.27 25.95
CA ALA A 230 10.61 14.63 27.35
C ALA A 230 9.72 13.82 28.32
N ALA A 231 8.51 13.48 27.90
CA ALA A 231 7.58 12.65 28.68
C ALA A 231 8.07 11.21 28.85
N LEU A 232 8.81 10.66 27.89
CA LEU A 232 9.28 9.26 27.89
C LEU A 232 10.72 9.12 28.42
N THR A 233 11.45 10.23 28.57
CA THR A 233 12.83 10.22 29.11
C THR A 233 12.98 9.42 30.42
N PRO A 234 12.05 9.49 31.41
CA PRO A 234 12.16 8.72 32.64
C PRO A 234 12.07 7.20 32.44
N VAL A 235 11.46 6.74 31.35
CA VAL A 235 11.16 5.33 31.06
C VAL A 235 11.88 4.81 29.83
N SER A 236 12.73 5.59 29.16
CA SER A 236 13.37 5.23 27.89
C SER A 236 14.06 3.86 27.91
N ALA A 237 14.71 3.49 29.02
CA ALA A 237 15.37 2.20 29.17
C ALA A 237 14.41 1.00 29.35
N SER A 238 13.17 1.24 29.78
CA SER A 238 12.15 0.21 30.04
C SER A 238 10.94 0.30 29.10
N LEU A 239 10.91 1.27 28.19
CA LEU A 239 9.76 1.57 27.36
C LEU A 239 9.37 0.40 26.49
N ALA A 240 10.32 -0.13 25.70
CA ALA A 240 10.12 -1.33 24.88
C ALA A 240 9.52 -2.48 25.70
N ALA A 241 10.13 -2.81 26.85
CA ALA A 241 9.63 -3.89 27.71
C ALA A 241 8.25 -3.62 28.31
N THR A 242 7.86 -2.35 28.46
CA THR A 242 6.54 -1.96 28.98
C THR A 242 5.49 -2.06 27.90
N VAL A 243 5.78 -1.67 26.65
CA VAL A 243 4.82 -1.75 25.55
C VAL A 243 4.64 -3.19 25.04
N THR A 244 5.72 -3.99 25.02
CA THR A 244 5.67 -5.39 24.57
C THR A 244 5.30 -6.38 25.67
N GLN A 245 4.77 -5.91 26.81
CA GLN A 245 4.35 -6.80 27.88
C GLN A 245 3.04 -7.54 27.50
N ASP A 246 2.79 -8.68 28.14
CA ASP A 246 1.52 -9.38 28.00
C ASP A 246 0.36 -8.52 28.53
N VAL A 247 -0.46 -8.04 27.60
CA VAL A 247 -1.58 -7.14 27.90
C VAL A 247 -2.76 -7.87 28.51
N THR A 248 -2.93 -9.18 28.30
CA THR A 248 -4.10 -9.94 28.77
C THR A 248 -4.25 -9.89 30.30
N SER A 249 -3.13 -9.73 31.02
CA SER A 249 -3.08 -9.63 32.47
C SER A 249 -3.26 -8.21 33.02
N LEU A 250 -3.18 -7.19 32.15
CA LEU A 250 -3.31 -5.80 32.54
C LEU A 250 -4.78 -5.46 32.82
N LYS A 251 -5.00 -4.65 33.85
CA LYS A 251 -6.33 -4.15 34.16
C LYS A 251 -6.76 -3.11 33.15
N ILE A 252 -8.03 -3.19 32.74
CA ILE A 252 -8.69 -2.09 32.04
C ILE A 252 -8.74 -0.89 33.01
N PRO A 253 -8.13 0.25 32.67
CA PRO A 253 -8.05 1.39 33.58
C PRO A 253 -9.42 1.81 34.10
N GLY A 254 -9.60 1.80 35.42
CA GLY A 254 -10.87 2.14 36.08
C GLY A 254 -11.71 0.93 36.51
N THR A 255 -11.28 -0.31 36.21
CA THR A 255 -12.00 -1.53 36.60
C THR A 255 -11.09 -2.58 37.26
N ASP A 256 -11.68 -3.66 37.76
CA ASP A 256 -10.97 -4.87 38.15
C ASP A 256 -10.90 -5.93 37.03
N MET A 257 -11.56 -5.71 35.90
CA MET A 257 -11.48 -6.57 34.72
C MET A 257 -10.15 -6.36 34.00
N THR A 258 -9.68 -7.40 33.33
CA THR A 258 -8.45 -7.38 32.55
C THR A 258 -8.75 -7.23 31.05
N VAL A 259 -7.74 -6.87 30.27
CA VAL A 259 -7.84 -6.88 28.79
C VAL A 259 -8.12 -8.29 28.27
N GLY A 260 -7.71 -9.34 29.00
CA GLY A 260 -8.07 -10.73 28.69
C GLY A 260 -9.54 -11.08 28.95
N ASP A 261 -10.31 -10.22 29.62
CA ASP A 261 -11.75 -10.43 29.89
C ASP A 261 -12.65 -9.73 28.83
N ILE A 262 -12.11 -9.41 27.65
CA ILE A 262 -12.76 -8.52 26.68
C ILE A 262 -14.10 -9.05 26.15
N GLU A 263 -14.28 -10.36 26.04
CA GLU A 263 -15.54 -10.95 25.61
C GLU A 263 -16.65 -10.70 26.64
N MET A 264 -16.31 -10.74 27.93
CA MET A 264 -17.23 -10.39 29.01
C MET A 264 -17.52 -8.88 29.03
N VAL A 265 -16.51 -8.04 28.75
CA VAL A 265 -16.70 -6.59 28.59
C VAL A 265 -17.73 -6.32 27.50
N LEU A 266 -17.52 -6.89 26.30
CA LEU A 266 -18.41 -6.69 25.16
C LEU A 266 -19.82 -7.21 25.41
N ALA A 267 -19.97 -8.35 26.09
CA ALA A 267 -21.30 -8.86 26.44
C ALA A 267 -22.08 -7.89 27.34
N ASN A 268 -21.42 -7.26 28.31
CA ASN A 268 -22.03 -6.25 29.18
C ASN A 268 -22.33 -4.95 28.40
N GLU A 269 -21.36 -4.46 27.63
CA GLU A 269 -21.50 -3.24 26.81
C GLU A 269 -22.63 -3.37 25.78
N THR A 270 -22.85 -4.57 25.23
CA THR A 270 -23.98 -4.83 24.31
C THR A 270 -25.31 -4.49 24.96
N GLN A 271 -25.48 -4.84 26.24
CA GLN A 271 -26.69 -4.50 27.00
C GLN A 271 -26.78 -3.00 27.28
N ASP A 272 -25.68 -2.38 27.70
CA ASP A 272 -25.63 -0.96 28.08
C ASP A 272 -25.84 -0.01 26.89
N THR A 273 -25.35 -0.40 25.71
CA THR A 273 -25.55 0.32 24.44
C THR A 273 -26.92 0.04 23.79
N GLY A 274 -27.74 -0.81 24.40
CA GLY A 274 -29.09 -1.13 23.90
C GLY A 274 -29.10 -1.99 22.63
N ALA A 275 -27.97 -2.58 22.24
CA ALA A 275 -27.91 -3.54 21.15
C ALA A 275 -28.63 -4.86 21.55
N THR A 276 -29.21 -5.52 20.56
CA THR A 276 -30.02 -6.74 20.73
C THR A 276 -29.40 -7.97 20.08
N ALA A 277 -28.14 -7.86 19.63
CA ALA A 277 -27.40 -8.97 19.05
C ALA A 277 -27.23 -10.12 20.06
N ASP A 278 -27.18 -11.34 19.54
CA ASP A 278 -26.97 -12.53 20.36
C ASP A 278 -25.49 -12.64 20.75
N THR A 279 -25.19 -12.46 22.03
CA THR A 279 -23.83 -12.53 22.60
C THR A 279 -23.52 -13.87 23.27
N THR A 280 -24.32 -14.91 23.00
CA THR A 280 -24.12 -16.24 23.59
C THR A 280 -22.73 -16.80 23.28
N ASP A 281 -22.18 -16.55 22.08
CA ASP A 281 -20.85 -17.01 21.70
C ASP A 281 -19.73 -16.34 22.53
N LEU A 282 -19.85 -15.04 22.84
CA LEU A 282 -18.94 -14.33 23.76
C LEU A 282 -18.98 -14.94 25.17
N ALA A 283 -20.18 -15.23 25.69
CA ALA A 283 -20.35 -15.75 27.04
C ALA A 283 -19.99 -17.23 27.20
N SER A 284 -20.05 -18.01 26.10
CA SER A 284 -19.82 -19.46 26.11
C SER A 284 -18.41 -19.87 25.68
N GLY A 285 -17.55 -18.91 25.30
CA GLY A 285 -16.22 -19.17 24.76
C GLY A 285 -16.23 -19.64 23.31
N GLY A 286 -17.34 -19.42 22.59
CA GLY A 286 -17.40 -19.60 21.13
C GLY A 286 -16.65 -18.51 20.36
N VAL A 287 -16.42 -17.37 21.00
CA VAL A 287 -15.47 -16.33 20.61
C VAL A 287 -14.31 -16.34 21.60
N SER A 288 -13.10 -16.25 21.08
CA SER A 288 -11.88 -16.08 21.87
C SER A 288 -10.90 -15.27 21.02
N VAL A 289 -10.32 -14.25 21.61
CA VAL A 289 -9.22 -13.49 21.01
C VAL A 289 -7.97 -13.60 21.89
N ASP A 290 -6.82 -13.68 21.25
CA ASP A 290 -5.51 -13.73 21.91
C ASP A 290 -4.65 -12.62 21.30
N PRO A 291 -4.41 -11.52 22.04
CA PRO A 291 -3.70 -10.37 21.50
C PRO A 291 -2.20 -10.68 21.41
N GLU A 292 -1.59 -10.34 20.28
CA GLU A 292 -0.14 -10.32 20.19
C GLU A 292 0.42 -9.14 21.00
N PRO A 293 1.64 -9.21 21.57
CA PRO A 293 2.28 -8.05 22.16
C PRO A 293 2.43 -6.90 21.15
N ALA A 294 2.53 -5.65 21.65
CA ALA A 294 2.89 -4.53 20.78
C ALA A 294 4.24 -4.78 20.10
N ALA A 295 4.39 -4.29 18.86
CA ALA A 295 5.69 -4.21 18.20
C ALA A 295 6.42 -2.91 18.60
N VAL A 296 7.73 -2.86 18.38
CA VAL A 296 8.56 -1.65 18.62
C VAL A 296 9.08 -1.03 17.33
N MET A 297 8.77 -1.64 16.19
CA MET A 297 9.04 -1.13 14.86
C MET A 297 7.75 -1.26 14.07
N ALA A 298 7.37 -0.20 13.38
CA ALA A 298 6.20 -0.21 12.52
C ALA A 298 6.47 -1.04 11.25
N ASP A 299 5.41 -1.68 10.78
CA ASP A 299 5.31 -2.48 9.55
C ASP A 299 3.93 -2.14 8.96
N ALA A 300 3.85 -1.18 8.05
CA ALA A 300 2.58 -0.53 7.72
C ALA A 300 1.69 -1.40 6.83
N ASP A 301 2.25 -2.33 6.08
CA ASP A 301 1.52 -3.28 5.25
C ASP A 301 1.50 -4.72 5.77
N ASP A 302 2.14 -4.99 6.92
CA ASP A 302 2.07 -6.26 7.67
C ASP A 302 2.57 -7.45 6.83
N ASP A 303 3.66 -7.24 6.09
CA ASP A 303 4.32 -8.25 5.28
C ASP A 303 5.49 -8.96 6.01
N GLY A 304 5.86 -8.44 7.18
CA GLY A 304 6.89 -8.97 8.06
C GLY A 304 8.24 -8.26 7.97
N VAL A 305 8.37 -7.24 7.12
CA VAL A 305 9.54 -6.35 7.07
C VAL A 305 9.16 -4.98 7.63
N ALA A 306 9.85 -4.55 8.69
CA ALA A 306 9.58 -3.24 9.28
C ALA A 306 9.87 -2.10 8.28
N ASP A 307 9.07 -1.03 8.31
CA ASP A 307 9.12 0.10 7.37
C ASP A 307 10.53 0.67 7.15
N ALA A 308 11.34 0.70 8.21
CA ALA A 308 12.71 1.23 8.16
C ALA A 308 13.71 0.33 7.39
N GLN A 309 13.32 -0.90 7.08
CA GLN A 309 14.08 -1.93 6.38
C GLN A 309 13.43 -2.34 5.06
N ASP A 310 12.28 -1.76 4.75
CA ASP A 310 11.47 -2.08 3.59
C ASP A 310 11.62 -1.01 2.50
N ALA A 311 11.93 -1.45 1.27
CA ALA A 311 11.98 -0.56 0.11
C ALA A 311 10.59 -0.09 -0.32
N PHE A 312 9.54 -0.89 -0.06
CA PHE A 312 8.15 -0.59 -0.39
C PHE A 312 7.23 -0.74 0.84
N PRO A 313 7.33 0.12 1.86
CA PRO A 313 6.61 -0.01 3.15
C PRO A 313 5.08 -0.01 3.10
N ASN A 314 4.46 0.06 1.92
CA ASN A 314 3.02 0.04 1.74
C ASN A 314 2.56 -0.96 0.67
N ASP A 315 3.48 -1.75 0.12
CA ASP A 315 3.17 -2.82 -0.83
C ASP A 315 3.60 -4.16 -0.21
N PRO A 316 2.67 -4.93 0.38
CA PRO A 316 3.01 -6.16 1.09
C PRO A 316 3.45 -7.31 0.16
N THR A 317 3.62 -7.02 -1.13
CA THR A 317 4.14 -7.96 -2.12
C THR A 317 5.56 -7.65 -2.55
N GLU A 318 6.15 -6.54 -2.09
CA GLU A 318 7.50 -6.10 -2.45
C GLU A 318 8.26 -5.61 -1.21
N THR A 319 9.49 -6.10 -0.99
CA THR A 319 10.29 -5.72 0.19
C THR A 319 11.67 -5.17 -0.15
N ALA A 320 12.13 -5.43 -1.37
CA ALA A 320 13.49 -5.15 -1.81
C ALA A 320 13.46 -4.51 -3.20
N ASP A 321 14.37 -3.56 -3.40
CA ASP A 321 14.68 -2.90 -4.67
C ASP A 321 16.21 -2.95 -4.79
N SER A 322 16.70 -4.00 -5.44
CA SER A 322 18.12 -4.36 -5.40
C SER A 322 19.00 -3.42 -6.21
N ASP A 323 18.49 -2.79 -7.26
CA ASP A 323 19.21 -1.84 -8.11
C ASP A 323 18.73 -0.38 -8.02
N LEU A 324 17.70 -0.13 -7.22
CA LEU A 324 17.18 1.19 -6.84
C LEU A 324 16.54 1.95 -8.00
N ASP A 325 15.85 1.22 -8.89
CA ASP A 325 15.14 1.81 -10.01
C ASP A 325 13.66 2.15 -9.72
N GLY A 326 13.18 1.72 -8.55
CA GLY A 326 11.83 1.96 -8.05
C GLY A 326 10.80 0.88 -8.40
N VAL A 327 11.20 -0.23 -9.02
CA VAL A 327 10.40 -1.45 -9.18
C VAL A 327 10.91 -2.51 -8.19
N GLY A 328 9.99 -3.20 -7.50
CA GLY A 328 10.38 -4.19 -6.51
C GLY A 328 10.91 -5.47 -7.15
N ASP A 329 11.84 -6.13 -6.45
CA ASP A 329 12.54 -7.35 -6.91
C ASP A 329 11.57 -8.49 -7.33
N ASN A 330 10.33 -8.55 -6.81
CA ASN A 330 9.37 -9.58 -7.21
C ASN A 330 8.63 -9.23 -8.52
N ALA A 331 8.50 -7.94 -8.85
CA ALA A 331 7.88 -7.43 -10.06
C ALA A 331 8.88 -7.16 -11.19
N ASP A 332 10.16 -6.99 -10.86
CA ASP A 332 11.23 -6.69 -11.80
C ASP A 332 11.76 -7.96 -12.50
N ALA A 333 11.77 -7.94 -13.83
CA ALA A 333 12.36 -9.01 -14.64
C ALA A 333 13.90 -9.04 -14.56
N PHE A 334 14.54 -7.91 -14.27
CA PHE A 334 15.98 -7.77 -14.12
C PHE A 334 16.37 -7.02 -12.83
N PRO A 335 16.21 -7.63 -11.63
CA PRO A 335 16.41 -7.00 -10.31
C PRO A 335 17.82 -6.48 -9.99
N GLN A 336 18.73 -6.42 -10.95
CA GLN A 336 20.10 -5.96 -10.75
C GLN A 336 20.54 -5.00 -11.88
N ASP A 337 19.66 -4.70 -12.83
CA ASP A 337 19.89 -3.77 -13.93
C ASP A 337 18.85 -2.64 -13.88
N PRO A 338 19.20 -1.47 -13.33
CA PRO A 338 18.25 -0.37 -13.13
C PRO A 338 17.82 0.32 -14.43
N THR A 339 18.20 -0.24 -15.59
CA THR A 339 17.80 0.21 -16.91
C THR A 339 16.82 -0.73 -17.59
N GLU A 340 16.48 -1.87 -16.99
CA GLU A 340 15.58 -2.88 -17.55
C GLU A 340 14.61 -3.39 -16.48
N VAL A 341 13.31 -3.18 -16.66
CA VAL A 341 12.29 -3.63 -15.70
C VAL A 341 11.37 -4.73 -16.23
N ALA A 342 11.38 -4.94 -17.55
CA ALA A 342 10.42 -5.76 -18.25
C ALA A 342 11.11 -6.61 -19.32
N ASP A 343 10.63 -7.85 -19.45
CA ASP A 343 10.98 -8.80 -20.51
C ASP A 343 9.64 -9.29 -21.10
N SER A 344 9.13 -8.55 -22.07
CA SER A 344 7.77 -8.70 -22.56
C SER A 344 7.50 -10.03 -23.26
N ASP A 345 8.53 -10.65 -23.85
CA ASP A 345 8.39 -11.93 -24.55
C ASP A 345 9.14 -13.11 -23.89
N GLY A 346 9.92 -12.83 -22.85
CA GLY A 346 10.54 -13.84 -22.00
C GLY A 346 11.80 -14.44 -22.60
N ASP A 347 12.50 -13.73 -23.48
CA ASP A 347 13.71 -14.22 -24.13
C ASP A 347 15.02 -13.93 -23.38
N GLY A 348 14.93 -13.14 -22.31
CA GLY A 348 16.03 -12.79 -21.42
C GLY A 348 16.78 -11.51 -21.80
N THR A 349 16.31 -10.77 -22.81
CA THR A 349 16.76 -9.40 -23.11
C THR A 349 15.70 -8.42 -22.63
N GLY A 350 16.10 -7.38 -21.89
CA GLY A 350 15.13 -6.40 -21.40
C GLY A 350 14.55 -5.54 -22.52
N ASP A 351 13.30 -5.11 -22.35
CA ASP A 351 12.53 -4.36 -23.35
C ASP A 351 13.25 -3.08 -23.85
N ASN A 352 14.14 -2.46 -23.06
CA ASN A 352 14.87 -1.26 -23.50
C ASN A 352 16.12 -1.61 -24.35
N ALA A 353 16.70 -2.79 -24.16
CA ALA A 353 17.83 -3.32 -24.92
C ALA A 353 17.40 -4.16 -26.13
N ASP A 354 16.16 -4.64 -26.15
CA ASP A 354 15.62 -5.49 -27.18
C ASP A 354 15.11 -4.69 -28.40
N ALA A 355 15.63 -5.00 -29.59
CA ALA A 355 15.14 -4.43 -30.84
C ALA A 355 13.74 -4.92 -31.22
N PHE A 356 13.33 -6.11 -30.75
CA PHE A 356 12.00 -6.70 -30.96
C PHE A 356 11.38 -7.22 -29.65
N PRO A 357 10.91 -6.34 -28.74
CA PRO A 357 10.39 -6.68 -27.39
C PRO A 357 9.13 -7.58 -27.34
N GLN A 358 8.69 -8.16 -28.44
CA GLN A 358 7.53 -9.04 -28.53
C GLN A 358 7.83 -10.30 -29.36
N GLY A 359 9.07 -10.42 -29.84
CA GLY A 359 9.56 -11.46 -30.72
C GLY A 359 10.62 -12.30 -30.01
N PRO A 360 10.26 -13.41 -29.34
CA PRO A 360 11.14 -14.13 -28.41
C PRO A 360 12.28 -14.92 -29.08
N THR A 361 12.53 -14.63 -30.35
CA THR A 361 13.57 -15.23 -31.17
C THR A 361 14.46 -14.18 -31.84
N GLU A 362 14.24 -12.89 -31.62
CA GLU A 362 14.98 -11.80 -32.26
C GLU A 362 15.27 -10.70 -31.26
N THR A 363 16.54 -10.49 -30.89
CA THR A 363 16.92 -9.47 -29.89
C THR A 363 17.71 -8.29 -30.46
N ALA A 364 18.23 -8.46 -31.67
CA ALA A 364 19.14 -7.52 -32.32
C ALA A 364 18.71 -7.26 -33.76
N ASP A 365 18.90 -6.02 -34.20
CA ASP A 365 18.77 -5.54 -35.58
C ASP A 365 20.03 -4.71 -35.85
N THR A 366 21.11 -5.39 -36.23
CA THR A 366 22.45 -4.78 -36.21
C THR A 366 22.59 -3.67 -37.26
N ASP A 367 21.90 -3.77 -38.40
CA ASP A 367 21.94 -2.76 -39.45
C ASP A 367 20.73 -1.81 -39.50
N GLY A 368 19.66 -2.11 -38.76
CA GLY A 368 18.49 -1.27 -38.60
C GLY A 368 17.51 -1.36 -39.76
N ASP A 369 17.47 -2.49 -40.48
CA ASP A 369 16.57 -2.71 -41.62
C ASP A 369 15.14 -3.15 -41.19
N GLY A 370 14.98 -3.51 -39.91
CA GLY A 370 13.71 -3.95 -39.31
C GLY A 370 13.46 -5.46 -39.39
N VAL A 371 14.42 -6.26 -39.86
CA VAL A 371 14.46 -7.72 -39.77
C VAL A 371 15.50 -8.10 -38.72
N GLY A 372 15.12 -8.96 -37.77
CA GLY A 372 16.05 -9.36 -36.72
C GLY A 372 17.21 -10.20 -37.25
N ASP A 373 18.37 -10.09 -36.60
CA ASP A 373 19.62 -10.75 -36.99
C ASP A 373 19.50 -12.28 -37.18
N ASN A 374 18.54 -12.96 -36.53
CA ASN A 374 18.34 -14.41 -36.73
C ASN A 374 17.47 -14.74 -37.97
N ALA A 375 16.65 -13.79 -38.42
CA ALA A 375 15.84 -13.89 -39.64
C ALA A 375 16.52 -13.24 -40.86
N ASP A 376 17.53 -12.41 -40.65
CA ASP A 376 18.27 -11.70 -41.67
C ASP A 376 19.43 -12.55 -42.25
N ALA A 377 19.40 -12.77 -43.58
CA ALA A 377 20.49 -13.44 -44.29
C ALA A 377 21.77 -12.60 -44.37
N PHE A 378 21.66 -11.26 -44.26
CA PHE A 378 22.77 -10.31 -44.28
C PHE A 378 22.67 -9.27 -43.13
N PRO A 379 22.88 -9.66 -41.86
CA PRO A 379 22.68 -8.83 -40.65
C PRO A 379 23.56 -7.58 -40.48
N GLN A 380 24.21 -7.11 -41.54
CA GLN A 380 25.11 -5.95 -41.55
C GLN A 380 24.86 -5.06 -42.78
N ASP A 381 23.96 -5.45 -43.68
CA ASP A 381 23.60 -4.70 -44.87
C ASP A 381 22.15 -4.24 -44.81
N PRO A 382 21.89 -2.96 -44.49
CA PRO A 382 20.54 -2.45 -44.28
C PRO A 382 19.69 -2.37 -45.56
N ASN A 383 20.21 -2.86 -46.69
CA ASN A 383 19.53 -2.87 -47.99
C ASN A 383 19.16 -4.29 -48.45
N SER A 384 19.45 -5.35 -47.70
CA SER A 384 19.21 -6.73 -48.13
C SER A 384 19.05 -7.68 -46.95
N SER A 385 17.89 -8.35 -46.86
CA SER A 385 17.63 -9.32 -45.78
C SER A 385 17.22 -10.73 -46.23
N ALA A 386 17.15 -10.98 -47.54
CA ALA A 386 16.72 -12.26 -48.11
C ALA A 386 17.78 -12.87 -49.05
N ASP A 387 18.01 -14.17 -48.88
CA ASP A 387 18.79 -15.06 -49.75
C ASP A 387 17.95 -16.35 -49.94
N THR A 388 17.12 -16.36 -50.97
CA THR A 388 16.09 -17.38 -51.17
C THR A 388 16.68 -18.76 -51.46
N ASP A 389 17.83 -18.83 -52.13
CA ASP A 389 18.49 -20.08 -52.51
C ASP A 389 19.78 -20.41 -51.72
N GLN A 390 20.16 -19.54 -50.78
CA GLN A 390 21.25 -19.71 -49.82
C GLN A 390 22.63 -19.84 -50.48
N ASP A 391 22.84 -19.09 -51.55
CA ASP A 391 24.10 -19.08 -52.30
C ASP A 391 25.08 -17.98 -51.85
N GLY A 392 24.64 -17.09 -50.96
CA GLY A 392 25.40 -15.97 -50.40
C GLY A 392 25.27 -14.68 -51.19
N ILE A 393 24.39 -14.60 -52.19
CA ILE A 393 24.06 -13.40 -52.96
C ILE A 393 22.64 -12.97 -52.59
N ALA A 394 22.46 -11.70 -52.23
CA ALA A 394 21.13 -11.22 -51.85
C ALA A 394 20.15 -11.25 -53.03
N ASP A 395 18.89 -11.61 -52.76
CA ASP A 395 17.80 -11.67 -53.75
C ASP A 395 17.68 -10.38 -54.60
N SER A 396 18.07 -9.23 -54.03
CA SER A 396 18.03 -7.91 -54.65
C SER A 396 19.05 -7.74 -55.80
N VAL A 397 20.14 -8.52 -55.78
CA VAL A 397 21.25 -8.46 -56.74
C VAL A 397 21.53 -9.80 -57.42
N ASP A 398 20.84 -10.87 -57.02
CA ASP A 398 20.99 -12.20 -57.58
C ASP A 398 20.33 -12.32 -58.98
N ASN A 399 21.13 -12.71 -59.98
CA ASN A 399 20.64 -12.95 -61.34
C ASN A 399 19.90 -14.30 -61.50
N CYS A 400 19.79 -15.10 -60.43
CA CYS A 400 19.13 -16.40 -60.41
C CYS A 400 18.33 -16.79 -59.15
N VAL A 401 17.99 -15.87 -58.23
CA VAL A 401 17.13 -15.88 -57.00
C VAL A 401 16.68 -17.22 -56.36
N SER A 402 16.28 -18.21 -57.15
CA SER A 402 15.82 -19.53 -56.70
C SER A 402 16.74 -20.69 -57.08
N VAL A 403 17.92 -20.41 -57.67
CA VAL A 403 18.90 -21.40 -58.14
C VAL A 403 20.31 -20.95 -57.80
N ALA A 404 20.84 -21.52 -56.72
CA ALA A 404 22.16 -21.16 -56.19
C ALA A 404 23.27 -21.13 -57.24
N ASN A 405 23.87 -19.96 -57.44
CA ASN A 405 24.96 -19.67 -58.37
C ASN A 405 25.89 -18.57 -57.81
N PRO A 406 26.73 -18.88 -56.80
CA PRO A 406 27.56 -17.87 -56.13
C PRO A 406 28.55 -17.13 -57.04
N ASP A 407 28.83 -17.65 -58.25
CA ASP A 407 29.68 -17.03 -59.25
C ASP A 407 28.96 -15.99 -60.11
N GLN A 408 27.63 -15.96 -60.08
CA GLN A 408 26.76 -15.02 -60.77
C GLN A 408 27.06 -14.91 -62.27
N THR A 409 27.52 -16.01 -62.89
CA THR A 409 27.90 -16.04 -64.31
C THR A 409 26.70 -15.75 -65.20
N ASP A 410 26.81 -14.70 -66.02
CA ASP A 410 25.88 -14.31 -67.09
C ASP A 410 26.69 -14.15 -68.38
N SER A 411 26.71 -15.20 -69.20
CA SER A 411 27.60 -15.27 -70.37
C SER A 411 27.18 -14.33 -71.52
N ASP A 412 25.90 -13.98 -71.62
CA ASP A 412 25.37 -13.15 -72.71
C ASP A 412 25.02 -11.71 -72.27
N GLY A 413 25.07 -11.43 -70.96
CA GLY A 413 24.87 -10.12 -70.36
C GLY A 413 23.41 -9.67 -70.33
N ASN A 414 22.46 -10.62 -70.34
CA ASN A 414 21.04 -10.33 -70.40
C ASN A 414 20.38 -10.09 -69.02
N GLY A 415 21.11 -10.31 -67.93
CA GLY A 415 20.66 -10.14 -66.55
C GLY A 415 20.02 -11.38 -65.92
N VAL A 416 19.98 -12.52 -66.62
CA VAL A 416 19.59 -13.84 -66.11
C VAL A 416 20.84 -14.72 -66.07
N GLY A 417 21.13 -15.33 -64.92
CA GLY A 417 22.34 -16.17 -64.80
C GLY A 417 22.25 -17.48 -65.58
N ASP A 418 23.42 -17.97 -66.01
CA ASP A 418 23.58 -19.22 -66.75
C ASP A 418 22.96 -20.43 -66.02
N ALA A 419 22.87 -20.37 -64.67
CA ALA A 419 22.38 -21.45 -63.81
C ALA A 419 20.86 -21.65 -63.87
N CYS A 420 20.09 -20.58 -64.02
CA CYS A 420 18.62 -20.59 -64.07
C CYS A 420 18.06 -20.35 -65.47
N GLU A 421 18.93 -20.05 -66.45
CA GLU A 421 18.52 -19.83 -67.82
C GLU A 421 17.97 -21.12 -68.47
N SER A 422 16.65 -21.16 -68.62
CA SER A 422 15.92 -22.27 -69.24
C SER A 422 15.55 -21.94 -70.69
N GLY A 423 16.54 -21.88 -71.57
CA GLY A 423 16.34 -21.63 -72.99
C GLY A 423 17.64 -21.80 -73.77
N THR A 424 17.57 -22.36 -74.98
CA THR A 424 18.74 -22.39 -75.87
C THR A 424 19.24 -20.96 -76.08
N PRO A 425 20.55 -20.68 -75.93
CA PRO A 425 21.07 -19.32 -75.96
C PRO A 425 20.67 -18.67 -77.28
N THR A 426 19.76 -17.69 -77.21
CA THR A 426 19.49 -16.83 -78.35
C THR A 426 20.65 -15.86 -78.45
N LEU A 427 21.65 -16.24 -79.24
CA LEU A 427 22.77 -15.39 -79.62
C LEU A 427 22.22 -14.06 -80.16
N TYR A 428 22.23 -13.01 -79.34
CA TYR A 428 22.07 -11.65 -79.81
C TYR A 428 23.33 -11.29 -80.60
N TRP A 429 23.22 -11.39 -81.93
CA TRP A 429 24.18 -10.78 -82.84
C TRP A 429 24.10 -9.26 -82.70
N ASN A 430 24.89 -8.68 -81.80
CA ASN A 430 25.27 -7.28 -81.95
C ASN A 430 26.32 -7.20 -83.08
N ASP A 431 26.17 -6.25 -84.00
CA ASP A 431 27.05 -6.16 -85.17
C ASP A 431 28.40 -5.49 -84.87
N GLN A 432 28.73 -5.23 -83.61
CA GLN A 432 29.75 -4.24 -83.26
C GLN A 432 31.16 -4.78 -82.98
N THR A 433 31.41 -6.10 -82.93
CA THR A 433 32.80 -6.61 -82.90
C THR A 433 32.97 -7.93 -83.65
N THR A 434 33.28 -7.86 -84.95
CA THR A 434 33.85 -8.99 -85.69
C THR A 434 35.37 -8.83 -85.80
N THR A 435 36.11 -9.50 -84.93
CA THR A 435 37.45 -10.00 -85.28
C THR A 435 37.42 -11.52 -85.19
N TRP A 436 37.14 -12.14 -86.33
CA TRP A 436 37.37 -13.56 -86.59
C TRP A 436 38.86 -13.86 -86.45
N ASP A 437 39.27 -14.62 -85.43
CA ASP A 437 40.56 -15.32 -85.46
C ASP A 437 40.34 -16.71 -86.07
N ASN A 438 40.78 -16.87 -87.30
CA ASN A 438 40.67 -18.09 -88.08
C ASN A 438 41.92 -18.98 -87.96
N ALA A 439 42.62 -18.97 -86.81
CA ALA A 439 43.91 -19.66 -86.68
C ALA A 439 43.86 -21.14 -86.22
N ASN A 440 42.70 -21.75 -85.96
CA ASN A 440 42.67 -23.13 -85.40
C ASN A 440 41.71 -24.13 -86.08
N TRP A 441 41.51 -24.05 -87.40
CA TRP A 441 40.86 -25.13 -88.15
C TRP A 441 41.68 -25.54 -89.37
N GLY A 442 42.45 -26.62 -89.21
CA GLY A 442 43.28 -27.19 -90.26
C GLY A 442 44.03 -28.47 -89.88
N GLN A 443 43.32 -29.48 -89.37
CA GLN A 443 43.47 -30.90 -89.77
C GLN A 443 42.38 -31.78 -89.18
#